data_AF-A0A971ZSN6-F1
#
_entry.id   AF-A0A971ZSN6-F1
#
_cell.length_a   1.000
_cell.length_b   1.000
_cell.length_c   1.000
_cell.angle_alpha   90.00
_cell.angle_beta   90.00
_cell.angle_gamma   90.00
#
_symmetry.space_group_name_H-M   'P 1'
#
loop_
_entity.id
_entity.type
_entity.pdbx_description
1 polymer ?
#
loop_
_entity_poly.entity_id
_entity_poly.type
_entity_poly.pdbx_seq_one_letter_code
_entity_poly.pdbx_strand_id
1 'polypeptide(L)'
;MSDQEFISGSDADDDDLRAYDEGLLTEWRRAPDGTQWYRRAAAGAAFPEIRAVPADDVQAADGPMELDDFERAQLQQWADDLRRGGGDEPEEADE
;
A
#
# COMPACT_ATOMS: atom_id res chain seq x y z
N MET A 1 14.86 -7.92 -19.81
CA MET A 1 14.45 -7.86 -18.41
C MET A 1 13.55 -6.64 -18.27
N SER A 2 12.26 -6.84 -18.01
CA SER A 2 11.35 -5.73 -17.73
C SER A 2 11.75 -5.10 -16.39
N ASP A 3 11.78 -3.76 -16.31
CA ASP A 3 12.16 -2.98 -15.11
C ASP A 3 11.10 -3.04 -13.98
N GLN A 4 10.22 -4.02 -14.02
CA GLN A 4 9.05 -4.08 -13.18
C GLN A 4 9.40 -4.69 -11.82
N GLU A 5 9.24 -3.91 -10.74
CA GLU A 5 9.56 -4.33 -9.37
C GLU A 5 8.67 -5.49 -8.87
N PHE A 6 7.43 -5.54 -9.36
CA PHE A 6 6.40 -6.50 -8.94
C PHE A 6 5.89 -7.33 -10.12
N ILE A 7 5.90 -8.65 -9.94
CA ILE A 7 5.49 -9.62 -10.96
C ILE A 7 4.34 -10.46 -10.41
N SER A 8 3.30 -10.64 -11.22
CA SER A 8 2.24 -11.60 -10.96
C SER A 8 2.73 -12.99 -11.38
N GLY A 9 2.41 -14.04 -10.62
CA GLY A 9 2.78 -15.41 -11.00
C GLY A 9 2.17 -15.87 -12.33
N SER A 10 1.08 -15.25 -12.75
CA SER A 10 0.44 -15.51 -14.05
C SER A 10 1.14 -14.81 -15.22
N ASP A 11 1.91 -13.76 -14.94
CA ASP A 11 2.67 -12.97 -15.92
C ASP A 11 4.17 -13.30 -15.90
N ALA A 12 4.60 -14.24 -15.06
CA ALA A 12 6.01 -14.61 -14.92
C ALA A 12 6.55 -15.28 -16.19
N ASP A 13 7.70 -14.81 -16.65
CA ASP A 13 8.43 -15.41 -17.77
C ASP A 13 9.59 -16.33 -17.33
N ASP A 14 10.30 -16.93 -18.29
CA ASP A 14 11.44 -17.82 -18.00
C ASP A 14 12.60 -17.11 -17.26
N ASP A 15 12.74 -15.79 -17.40
CA ASP A 15 13.73 -14.98 -16.68
C ASP A 15 13.31 -14.78 -15.22
N ASP A 16 12.01 -14.54 -14.97
CA ASP A 16 11.44 -14.42 -13.63
C ASP A 16 11.55 -15.74 -12.84
N LEU A 17 11.29 -16.87 -13.49
CA LEU A 17 11.45 -18.20 -12.88
C LEU A 17 12.90 -18.44 -12.46
N ARG A 18 13.86 -18.11 -13.34
CA ARG A 18 15.29 -18.21 -13.02
C ARG A 18 15.66 -17.29 -11.86
N ALA A 19 15.17 -16.05 -11.86
CA ALA A 19 15.41 -15.09 -10.78
C ALA A 19 14.86 -15.59 -9.43
N TYR A 20 13.73 -16.31 -9.43
CA TYR A 20 13.19 -16.96 -8.24
C TYR A 20 14.10 -18.06 -7.72
N ASP A 21 14.55 -18.97 -8.59
CA ASP A 21 15.48 -20.04 -8.22
C ASP A 21 16.84 -19.50 -7.71
N GLU A 22 17.28 -18.36 -8.24
CA GLU A 22 18.50 -17.67 -7.82
C GLU A 22 18.30 -16.81 -6.54
N GLY A 23 17.09 -16.76 -5.98
CA GLY A 23 16.77 -15.98 -4.78
C GLY A 23 16.71 -14.46 -5.01
N LEU A 24 16.70 -14.03 -6.27
CA LEU A 24 16.58 -12.63 -6.70
C LEU A 24 15.11 -12.19 -6.81
N LEU A 25 14.16 -13.11 -6.66
CA LEU A 25 12.73 -12.86 -6.62
C LEU A 25 12.14 -13.53 -5.36
N THR A 26 11.36 -12.81 -4.57
CA THR A 26 10.82 -13.31 -3.29
C THR A 26 9.29 -13.25 -3.29
N GLU A 27 8.65 -14.20 -2.59
CA GLU A 27 7.20 -14.20 -2.40
C GLU A 27 6.78 -12.96 -1.58
N TRP A 28 5.78 -12.22 -2.05
CA TRP A 28 5.36 -10.98 -1.40
C TRP A 28 3.94 -11.03 -0.84
N ARG A 29 2.94 -11.30 -1.69
CA ARG A 29 1.53 -11.33 -1.27
C ARG A 29 0.74 -12.32 -2.11
N ARG A 30 -0.33 -12.87 -1.53
CA ARG A 30 -1.37 -13.61 -2.25
C ARG A 30 -2.66 -12.80 -2.20
N ALA A 31 -3.24 -12.51 -3.36
CA ALA A 31 -4.51 -11.81 -3.46
C ALA A 31 -5.69 -12.77 -3.16
N PRO A 32 -6.89 -12.24 -2.82
CA PRO A 32 -8.05 -13.06 -2.46
C PRO A 32 -8.55 -14.00 -3.56
N ASP A 33 -8.25 -13.67 -4.81
CA ASP A 33 -8.50 -14.48 -6.01
C ASP A 33 -7.52 -15.65 -6.18
N GLY A 34 -6.52 -15.76 -5.30
CA GLY A 34 -5.47 -16.77 -5.37
C GLY A 34 -4.23 -16.34 -6.15
N THR A 35 -4.21 -15.14 -6.74
CA THR A 35 -3.06 -14.65 -7.51
C THR A 35 -1.86 -14.42 -6.60
N GLN A 36 -0.76 -15.13 -6.85
CA GLN A 36 0.51 -14.94 -6.14
C GLN A 36 1.30 -13.79 -6.79
N TRP A 37 1.81 -12.89 -5.96
CA TRP A 37 2.69 -11.80 -6.36
C TRP A 37 4.08 -11.99 -5.78
N TYR A 38 5.06 -11.63 -6.60
CA TYR A 38 6.47 -11.71 -6.28
C TYR A 38 7.10 -10.33 -6.41
N ARG A 39 8.15 -10.09 -5.63
CA ARG A 39 8.92 -8.84 -5.64
C ARG A 39 10.37 -9.15 -5.97
N ARG A 40 10.96 -8.40 -6.89
CA ARG A 40 12.41 -8.49 -7.17
C ARG A 40 13.17 -8.02 -5.93
N ALA A 41 14.06 -8.86 -5.44
CA ALA A 41 14.91 -8.54 -4.30
C ALA A 41 15.84 -7.39 -4.71
N ALA A 42 15.54 -6.18 -4.23
CA ALA A 42 16.47 -5.07 -4.35
C ALA A 42 17.78 -5.47 -3.67
N ALA A 43 18.90 -5.44 -4.42
CA ALA A 43 20.22 -5.70 -3.87
C ALA A 43 20.44 -4.80 -2.64
N GLY A 44 20.47 -5.40 -1.44
CA GLY A 44 20.75 -4.68 -0.19
C GLY A 44 19.54 -4.17 0.60
N ALA A 45 18.30 -4.49 0.24
CA ALA A 45 17.16 -4.23 1.12
C ALA A 45 17.12 -5.27 2.25
N ALA A 46 17.95 -5.07 3.27
CA ALA A 46 17.70 -5.67 4.58
C ALA A 46 16.27 -5.26 4.98
N PHE A 47 15.41 -6.24 5.27
CA PHE A 47 14.10 -5.96 5.84
C PHE A 47 14.31 -5.06 7.06
N PRO A 48 13.59 -3.94 7.21
CA PRO A 48 13.67 -3.18 8.44
C PRO A 48 13.28 -4.14 9.57
N GLU A 49 14.22 -4.38 10.47
CA GLU A 49 13.99 -5.26 11.61
C GLU A 49 12.95 -4.57 12.50
N ILE A 50 11.70 -5.04 12.43
CA ILE A 50 10.63 -4.53 13.31
C ILE A 50 10.89 -5.12 14.69
N ARG A 51 11.67 -4.40 15.49
CA ARG A 51 11.85 -4.73 16.89
C ARG A 51 10.62 -4.28 17.66
N ALA A 52 10.00 -5.19 18.40
CA ALA A 52 8.98 -4.83 19.37
C ALA A 52 9.62 -3.88 20.41
N VAL A 53 9.23 -2.61 20.36
CA VAL A 53 9.57 -1.64 21.39
C VAL A 53 8.56 -1.85 22.52
N PRO A 54 9.00 -2.09 23.77
CA PRO A 54 8.11 -2.09 24.92
C PRO A 54 7.29 -0.81 24.93
N ALA A 55 6.00 -0.87 25.25
CA ALA A 55 5.12 0.30 25.24
C ALA A 55 5.66 1.46 26.11
N ASP A 56 6.45 1.15 27.14
CA ASP A 56 7.15 2.11 28.01
C ASP A 56 8.29 2.90 27.33
N ASP A 57 8.93 2.36 26.29
CA ASP A 57 10.03 3.01 25.57
C ASP A 57 9.54 3.87 24.40
N VAL A 58 8.25 3.78 24.06
CA VAL A 58 7.58 4.80 23.26
C VAL A 58 7.28 5.95 24.22
N GLN A 59 8.27 6.82 24.43
CA GLN A 59 7.94 8.18 24.84
C GLN A 59 7.00 8.71 23.76
N ALA A 60 5.70 8.74 24.09
CA ALA A 60 4.68 9.41 23.32
C ALA A 60 5.07 10.89 23.25
N ALA A 61 5.94 11.23 22.29
CA ALA A 61 6.25 12.60 21.94
C ALA A 61 5.02 13.28 21.32
N ASP A 62 3.99 12.52 20.97
CA ASP A 62 2.70 13.05 20.60
C ASP A 62 1.64 12.40 21.48
N GLY A 63 1.05 13.21 22.36
CA GLY A 63 -0.31 12.96 22.82
C GLY A 63 -1.26 12.87 21.62
N PRO A 64 -2.57 12.67 21.82
CA PRO A 64 -3.50 12.78 20.71
C PRO A 64 -3.25 14.11 19.99
N MET A 65 -2.95 14.05 18.68
CA MET A 65 -2.75 15.24 17.86
C MET A 65 -4.03 16.08 17.97
N GLU A 66 -3.96 17.18 18.72
CA GLU A 66 -5.10 18.05 18.92
C GLU A 66 -5.33 18.82 17.62
N LEU A 67 -6.39 18.46 16.91
CA LEU A 67 -6.83 19.19 15.73
C LEU A 67 -7.28 20.58 16.16
N ASP A 68 -6.73 21.60 15.53
CA ASP A 68 -7.23 22.96 15.70
C ASP A 68 -8.65 23.09 15.10
N ASP A 69 -9.31 24.21 15.38
CA ASP A 69 -10.70 24.42 14.93
C ASP A 69 -10.82 24.48 13.40
N PHE A 70 -9.76 24.89 12.69
CA PHE A 70 -9.75 24.93 11.23
C PHE A 70 -9.59 23.54 10.63
N GLU A 71 -8.66 22.73 11.15
CA GLU A 71 -8.46 21.34 10.76
C GLU A 71 -9.71 20.49 11.02
N ARG A 72 -10.36 20.71 12.16
CA ARG A 72 -11.64 20.06 12.50
C ARG A 72 -12.76 20.45 11.54
N ALA A 73 -12.83 21.73 11.15
CA ALA A 73 -13.83 22.21 10.20
C ALA A 73 -13.65 21.62 8.80
N GLN A 74 -12.40 21.50 8.31
CA GLN A 74 -12.12 20.87 7.02
C GLN A 74 -12.50 19.38 7.00
N LEU A 75 -12.17 18.64 8.06
CA LEU A 75 -12.55 17.23 8.18
C LEU A 75 -14.06 17.04 8.24
N GLN A 76 -14.78 17.93 8.94
CA GLN A 76 -16.23 17.89 9.02
C GLN A 76 -16.87 18.14 7.65
N GLN A 77 -16.38 19.13 6.90
CA GLN A 77 -16.83 19.42 5.54
C GLN A 77 -16.63 18.21 4.62
N TRP A 78 -15.42 17.62 4.62
CA TRP A 78 -15.13 16.43 3.83
C TRP A 78 -16.08 15.26 4.16
N ALA A 79 -16.35 15.03 5.44
CA ALA A 79 -17.28 13.97 5.87
C ALA A 79 -18.73 14.25 5.46
N ASP A 80 -19.14 15.53 5.48
CA ASP A 80 -20.47 15.94 5.04
C ASP A 80 -20.63 15.82 3.51
N ASP A 81 -19.59 16.11 2.74
CA ASP A 81 -19.58 15.89 1.29
C ASP A 81 -19.62 14.39 0.95
N LEU A 82 -18.88 13.55 1.68
CA LEU A 82 -18.95 12.09 1.53
C LEU A 82 -20.37 11.58 1.80
N ARG A 83 -21.04 12.09 2.85
CA ARG A 83 -22.41 11.70 3.21
C ARG A 83 -23.45 12.21 2.21
N ARG A 84 -23.21 13.36 1.59
CA ARG A 84 -24.09 13.93 0.56
C ARG A 84 -23.98 13.19 -0.78
N GLY A 85 -23.00 12.31 -0.93
CA GLY A 85 -22.75 11.55 -2.15
C GLY A 85 -21.70 12.27 -2.98
N GLY A 86 -20.45 12.23 -2.51
CA GLY A 86 -19.28 12.84 -3.15
C GLY A 86 -19.35 12.68 -4.67
N GLY A 87 -19.47 13.82 -5.35
CA GLY A 87 -20.06 13.93 -6.67
C GLY A 87 -19.49 12.99 -7.72
N ASP A 88 -20.38 12.15 -8.24
CA ASP A 88 -20.41 11.67 -9.61
C ASP A 88 -21.90 11.39 -9.91
N GLU A 89 -22.70 12.46 -10.03
CA GLU A 89 -23.95 12.35 -10.80
C GLU A 89 -23.50 12.16 -12.27
N PRO A 90 -23.83 11.03 -12.92
CA PRO A 90 -23.41 10.81 -14.29
C PRO A 90 -24.06 11.89 -15.17
N GLU A 91 -23.24 12.68 -15.88
CA GLU A 91 -23.72 13.51 -16.97
C GLU A 91 -24.49 12.60 -17.94
N GLU A 92 -25.81 12.80 -18.01
CA GLU A 92 -26.69 12.14 -18.97
C GLU A 92 -26.07 12.31 -20.36
N ALA A 93 -25.67 11.19 -20.97
CA ALA A 93 -25.19 11.18 -22.35
C ALA A 93 -26.35 11.60 -23.27
N ASP A 94 -26.22 12.77 -23.88
CA ASP A 94 -27.09 13.32 -24.92
C ASP A 94 -27.44 12.25 -25.98
N GLU A 95 -28.73 12.07 -26.26
CA GLU A 95 -29.26 11.30 -27.40
C GLU A 95 -29.33 12.13 -28.69
#